data_AF-A0AAT9LTE6-F1
#
_entry.id   AF-A0AAT9LTE6-F1
#
_cell.length_a   1.000
_cell.length_b   1.000
_cell.length_c   1.000
_cell.angle_alpha   90.00
_cell.angle_beta   90.00
_cell.angle_gamma   90.00
#
_symmetry.space_group_name_H-M   'P 1'
#
loop_
_entity.id
_entity.type
_entity.pdbx_description
1 polymer ?
#
loop_
_entity_poly.entity_id
_entity_poly.type
_entity_poly.pdbx_seq_one_letter_code
_entity_poly.pdbx_strand_id
1 'polypeptide(L)'
;MVYLVAAFFWLSAGVMLRSTIRMWRDPNHIVRFTGRYGFKPDFDRGLARGFTAFTLSMTSLALAVPLIAYTDPARGVVRGPTWLAYVEGGLLLLFMLGLALQFCIAWFNRPKFLVPPQRRDEPGVWRERRARR
;
A
#
# COMPACT_ATOMS: atom_id res chain seq x y z
N MET A 1 22.47 0.41 10.82
CA MET A 1 21.81 -0.10 9.60
C MET A 1 20.28 -0.07 9.71
N VAL A 2 19.66 -0.72 10.70
CA VAL A 2 18.18 -0.75 10.83
C VAL A 2 17.53 0.62 10.90
N TYR A 3 18.09 1.57 11.65
CA TYR A 3 17.50 2.91 11.75
C TYR A 3 17.43 3.63 10.41
N LEU A 4 18.40 3.40 9.51
CA LEU A 4 18.37 3.94 8.15
C LEU A 4 17.26 3.27 7.33
N VAL A 5 17.09 1.96 7.47
CA VAL A 5 16.00 1.22 6.82
C VAL A 5 14.64 1.71 7.33
N ALA A 6 14.45 1.83 8.64
CA ALA A 6 13.23 2.36 9.24
C ALA A 6 12.93 3.79 8.78
N ALA A 7 13.94 4.68 8.78
CA ALA A 7 13.78 6.06 8.30
C ALA A 7 13.39 6.11 6.82
N PHE A 8 14.00 5.27 5.99
CA PHE A 8 13.63 5.14 4.57
C PHE A 8 12.17 4.71 4.41
N PHE A 9 11.70 3.71 5.16
CA PHE A 9 10.32 3.25 5.11
C PHE A 9 9.34 4.30 5.63
N TRP A 10 9.65 5.01 6.73
CA TRP A 10 8.79 6.08 7.25
C TRP A 10 8.69 7.26 6.28
N LEU A 11 9.81 7.69 5.70
CA LEU A 11 9.81 8.76 4.71
C LEU A 11 8.99 8.35 3.47
N SER A 12 9.18 7.12 2.99
CA SER A 12 8.42 6.55 1.89
C SER A 12 6.92 6.49 2.20
N ALA A 13 6.54 5.99 3.38
CA ALA A 13 5.15 5.93 3.83
C ALA A 13 4.52 7.33 3.93
N GLY A 14 5.25 8.31 4.46
CA GLY A 14 4.79 9.71 4.54
C GLY A 14 4.56 10.33 3.16
N VAL A 15 5.48 10.10 2.21
CA VAL A 15 5.32 10.53 0.82
C VAL A 15 4.13 9.83 0.16
N MET A 16 3.97 8.53 0.37
CA MET A 16 2.85 7.75 -0.17
C MET A 16 1.50 8.17 0.40
N LEU A 17 1.43 8.45 1.70
CA LEU A 17 0.22 8.95 2.37
C LEU A 17 -0.16 10.32 1.82
N ARG A 18 0.82 11.23 1.71
CA ARG A 18 0.61 12.55 1.09
C ARG A 18 0.14 12.42 -0.36
N SER A 19 0.74 11.53 -1.14
CA SER A 19 0.33 11.24 -2.52
C SER A 19 -1.09 10.69 -2.55
N THR A 20 -1.45 9.73 -1.68
CA THR A 20 -2.80 9.16 -1.60
C THR A 20 -3.84 10.24 -1.30
N ILE A 21 -3.59 11.09 -0.30
CA ILE A 21 -4.49 12.21 0.02
C ILE A 21 -4.65 13.14 -1.19
N ARG A 22 -3.55 13.44 -1.90
CA ARG A 22 -3.59 14.25 -3.11
C ARG A 22 -4.35 13.57 -4.25
N MET A 23 -4.18 12.27 -4.44
CA MET A 23 -4.91 11.50 -5.45
C MET A 23 -6.42 11.46 -5.17
N TRP A 24 -6.82 11.41 -3.91
CA TRP A 24 -8.22 11.49 -3.51
C TRP A 24 -8.83 12.88 -3.74
N ARG A 25 -8.03 13.94 -3.61
CA ARG A 25 -8.46 15.34 -3.79
C ARG A 25 -8.38 15.83 -5.24
N ASP A 26 -7.37 15.43 -5.99
CA ASP A 26 -7.11 15.88 -7.36
C ASP A 26 -7.03 14.66 -8.32
N PRO A 27 -8.03 14.50 -9.22
CA PRO A 27 -8.05 13.42 -10.20
C PRO A 27 -6.84 13.44 -11.14
N ASN A 28 -6.29 14.63 -11.42
CA ASN A 28 -5.16 14.82 -12.33
C ASN A 28 -3.82 14.51 -11.67
N HIS A 29 -3.78 14.29 -10.36
CA HIS A 29 -2.55 13.96 -9.65
C HIS A 29 -2.00 12.59 -10.05
N ILE A 30 -2.88 11.61 -10.27
CA ILE A 30 -2.48 10.27 -10.73
C ILE A 30 -1.84 10.34 -12.11
N VAL A 31 -2.45 11.07 -13.05
CA VAL A 31 -1.94 11.17 -14.43
C VAL A 31 -0.54 11.76 -14.45
N ARG A 32 -0.30 12.79 -13.61
CA ARG A 32 1.04 13.39 -13.43
C ARG A 32 2.02 12.44 -12.74
N PHE A 33 1.55 11.66 -11.76
CA PHE A 33 2.38 10.72 -11.02
C PHE A 33 2.81 9.54 -11.91
N THR A 34 1.87 8.89 -12.59
CA THR A 34 2.14 7.73 -13.43
C THR A 34 2.87 8.09 -14.72
N GLY A 35 2.50 9.22 -15.35
CA GLY A 35 3.18 9.74 -16.53
C GLY A 35 4.66 10.05 -16.30
N ARG A 36 5.07 10.35 -15.05
CA ARG A 36 6.47 10.59 -14.69
C ARG A 36 7.33 9.32 -14.69
N TYR A 37 6.74 8.15 -14.48
CA TYR A 37 7.47 6.89 -14.30
C TYR A 37 7.31 5.90 -15.47
N GLY A 38 6.53 6.24 -16.50
CA GLY A 38 6.48 5.47 -17.76
C GLY A 38 5.91 4.06 -17.63
N PHE A 39 5.04 3.82 -16.66
CA PHE A 39 4.39 2.53 -16.49
C PHE A 39 3.46 2.19 -17.67
N LYS A 40 3.20 0.88 -17.87
CA LYS A 40 2.22 0.43 -18.87
C LYS A 40 0.82 0.94 -18.48
N PRO A 41 -0.03 1.35 -19.44
CA PRO A 41 -1.35 1.93 -19.16
C PRO A 41 -2.27 1.04 -18.29
N ASP A 42 -2.20 -0.28 -18.48
CA ASP A 42 -2.99 -1.24 -17.72
C ASP A 42 -2.51 -1.37 -16.27
N PHE A 43 -1.19 -1.33 -16.06
CA PHE A 43 -0.58 -1.35 -14.74
C PHE A 43 -0.89 -0.05 -13.98
N ASP A 44 -0.83 1.08 -14.68
CA ASP A 44 -1.18 2.39 -14.13
C ASP A 44 -2.61 2.49 -13.63
N ARG A 45 -3.57 1.96 -14.39
CA ARG A 45 -4.97 1.98 -13.98
C ARG A 45 -5.20 1.12 -12.74
N GLY A 46 -4.65 -0.09 -12.70
CA GLY A 46 -4.76 -0.98 -11.54
C GLY A 46 -4.09 -0.39 -10.29
N LEU A 47 -2.88 0.16 -10.46
CA LEU A 47 -2.10 0.73 -9.37
C LEU A 47 -2.76 1.99 -8.80
N ALA A 48 -3.27 2.86 -9.66
CA ALA A 48 -3.97 4.08 -9.27
C ALA A 48 -5.26 3.83 -8.48
N ARG A 49 -6.04 2.80 -8.83
CA ARG A 49 -7.30 2.46 -8.11
C ARG A 49 -7.00 1.91 -6.72
N GLY A 50 -5.99 1.05 -6.63
CA GLY A 50 -5.62 0.40 -5.38
C GLY A 50 -4.66 1.21 -4.51
N PHE A 51 -4.12 2.34 -4.98
CA PHE A 51 -3.03 3.08 -4.33
C PHE A 51 -3.25 3.35 -2.84
N THR A 52 -4.50 3.55 -2.41
CA THR A 52 -4.89 3.64 -1.00
C THR A 52 -4.56 2.38 -0.20
N ALA A 53 -4.95 1.21 -0.70
CA ALA A 53 -4.69 -0.09 -0.08
C ALA A 53 -3.19 -0.41 -0.09
N PHE A 54 -2.49 -0.07 -1.17
CA PHE A 54 -1.03 -0.19 -1.23
C PHE A 54 -0.32 0.74 -0.24
N THR A 55 -0.80 1.97 -0.07
CA THR A 55 -0.26 2.91 0.92
C THR A 55 -0.51 2.45 2.34
N LEU A 56 -1.70 1.92 2.64
CA LEU A 56 -2.00 1.31 3.92
C LEU A 56 -1.03 0.17 4.21
N SER A 57 -0.84 -0.73 3.25
CA SER A 57 0.11 -1.84 3.33
C SER A 57 1.54 -1.35 3.66
N MET A 58 2.07 -0.41 2.87
CA MET A 58 3.41 0.14 3.09
C MET A 58 3.55 0.88 4.41
N THR A 59 2.50 1.56 4.86
CA THR A 59 2.49 2.24 6.16
C THR A 59 2.54 1.23 7.30
N SER A 60 1.76 0.15 7.23
CA SER A 60 1.80 -0.93 8.21
C SER A 60 3.17 -1.59 8.27
N LEU A 61 3.80 -1.84 7.10
CA LEU A 61 5.17 -2.36 7.05
C LEU A 61 6.17 -1.39 7.67
N ALA A 62 6.07 -0.10 7.35
CA ALA A 62 6.96 0.93 7.88
C ALA A 62 6.88 1.03 9.42
N LEU A 63 5.71 0.78 10.00
CA LEU A 63 5.54 0.68 11.45
C LEU A 63 6.08 -0.64 12.03
N ALA A 64 5.99 -1.75 11.29
CA ALA A 64 6.48 -3.06 11.72
C ALA A 64 8.02 -3.15 11.77
N VAL A 65 8.72 -2.55 10.81
CA VAL A 65 10.19 -2.60 10.69
C VAL A 65 10.95 -2.27 11.99
N PRO A 66 10.68 -1.15 12.69
CA PRO A 66 11.36 -0.86 13.95
C PRO A 66 11.00 -1.84 15.08
N LEU A 67 9.78 -2.37 15.09
CA LEU A 67 9.33 -3.38 16.07
C LEU A 67 10.09 -4.69 15.87
N ILE A 68 10.14 -5.20 14.63
CA ILE A 68 10.90 -6.41 14.26
C ILE A 68 12.36 -6.27 14.68
N ALA A 69 12.95 -5.10 14.43
CA ALA A 69 14.35 -4.89 14.77
C ALA A 69 14.62 -4.71 16.26
N TYR A 70 13.60 -4.35 17.04
CA TYR A 70 13.64 -4.29 18.51
C TYR A 70 13.42 -5.68 19.13
N THR A 71 12.64 -6.56 18.50
CA THR A 71 12.34 -7.92 18.98
C THR A 71 13.33 -8.99 18.49
N ASP A 72 14.32 -8.60 17.67
CA ASP A 72 15.29 -9.50 17.04
C ASP A 72 16.20 -10.23 18.07
N PRO A 73 16.05 -11.56 18.24
CA PRO A 73 16.85 -12.35 19.17
C PRO A 73 18.33 -12.38 18.81
N ALA A 74 18.67 -12.23 17.52
CA ALA A 74 20.06 -12.27 17.05
C ALA A 74 20.88 -11.06 17.53
N ARG A 75 20.22 -10.02 18.07
CA ARG A 75 20.86 -8.84 18.65
C ARG A 75 20.94 -8.87 20.18
N GLY A 76 20.55 -9.99 20.80
CA GLY A 76 20.52 -10.11 22.27
C GLY A 76 19.48 -9.20 22.93
N VAL A 77 18.52 -8.66 22.15
CA VAL A 77 17.47 -7.79 22.69
C VAL A 77 16.38 -8.65 23.32
N VAL A 78 16.01 -8.23 24.53
CA VAL A 78 15.06 -8.87 25.47
C VAL A 78 13.79 -9.30 24.74
N ARG A 79 13.25 -10.49 25.10
CA ARG A 79 11.86 -10.85 24.81
C ARG A 79 10.97 -9.71 25.30
N GLY A 80 10.59 -8.82 24.38
CA GLY A 80 9.68 -7.73 24.69
C GLY A 80 8.38 -8.30 25.26
N PRO A 81 7.59 -7.50 26.00
CA PRO A 81 6.28 -7.92 26.46
C PRO A 81 5.47 -8.62 25.35
N THR A 82 4.76 -9.70 25.68
CA THR A 82 4.01 -10.53 24.71
C THR A 82 3.05 -9.71 23.83
N TRP A 83 2.54 -8.58 24.34
CA TRP A 83 1.70 -7.67 23.57
C TRP A 83 2.38 -7.06 22.34
N LEU A 84 3.71 -6.85 22.37
CA LEU A 84 4.47 -6.36 21.22
C LEU A 84 4.43 -7.34 20.04
N ALA A 85 4.50 -8.65 20.33
CA ALA A 85 4.41 -9.69 19.29
C ALA A 85 3.04 -9.68 18.61
N TYR A 86 1.95 -9.43 19.37
CA TYR A 86 0.62 -9.26 18.77
C TYR A 86 0.51 -8.01 17.90
N VAL A 87 1.12 -6.89 18.33
CA VAL A 87 1.14 -5.65 17.53
C VAL A 87 1.94 -5.85 16.24
N GLU A 88 3.13 -6.44 16.34
CA GLU A 88 3.97 -6.77 15.19
C GLU A 88 3.23 -7.69 14.20
N GLY A 89 2.67 -8.80 14.69
CA GLY A 89 1.88 -9.73 13.88
C GLY A 89 0.66 -9.06 13.25
N GLY A 90 -0.03 -8.18 13.98
CA GLY A 90 -1.14 -7.39 13.46
C GLY A 90 -0.74 -6.44 12.33
N LEU A 91 0.40 -5.75 12.46
CA LEU A 91 0.93 -4.87 11.40
C LEU A 91 1.34 -5.66 10.15
N LEU A 92 1.99 -6.82 10.32
CA LEU A 92 2.34 -7.70 9.21
C LEU A 92 1.09 -8.28 8.52
N LEU A 93 0.06 -8.62 9.29
CA LEU A 93 -1.24 -9.05 8.75
C LEU A 93 -1.89 -7.92 7.94
N LEU A 94 -1.89 -6.68 8.45
CA LEU A 94 -2.40 -5.51 7.73
C LEU A 94 -1.61 -5.23 6.45
N PHE A 95 -0.28 -5.40 6.49
CA PHE A 95 0.58 -5.31 5.31
C PHE A 95 0.14 -6.31 4.23
N MET A 96 0.01 -7.60 4.59
CA MET A 96 -0.47 -8.65 3.68
C MET A 96 -1.88 -8.38 3.16
N LEU A 97 -2.79 -7.99 4.04
CA LEU A 97 -4.18 -7.68 3.67
C LEU A 97 -4.26 -6.49 2.70
N GLY A 98 -3.46 -5.44 2.92
CA GLY A 98 -3.40 -4.29 2.02
C GLY A 98 -2.87 -4.66 0.63
N LEU A 99 -1.90 -5.57 0.53
CA LEU A 99 -1.44 -6.12 -0.77
C LEU A 99 -2.54 -6.94 -1.44
N ALA A 100 -3.20 -7.83 -0.70
CA ALA A 100 -4.32 -8.61 -1.25
C ALA A 100 -5.45 -7.69 -1.76
N LEU A 101 -5.78 -6.65 -1.00
CA LEU A 101 -6.75 -5.63 -1.39
C LEU A 101 -6.31 -4.85 -2.62
N GLN A 102 -5.02 -4.50 -2.75
CA GLN A 102 -4.46 -3.88 -3.95
C GLN A 102 -4.75 -4.75 -5.19
N PHE A 103 -4.49 -6.07 -5.11
CA PHE A 103 -4.77 -6.99 -6.22
C PHE A 103 -6.27 -7.11 -6.50
N CYS A 104 -7.10 -7.24 -5.47
CA CYS A 104 -8.55 -7.28 -5.61
C CYS A 104 -9.11 -6.02 -6.29
N ILE A 105 -8.61 -4.84 -5.91
CA ILE A 105 -9.01 -3.57 -6.51
C ILE A 105 -8.52 -3.46 -7.95
N ALA A 106 -7.27 -3.82 -8.23
CA ALA A 106 -6.76 -3.80 -9.59
C ALA A 106 -7.57 -4.72 -10.53
N TRP A 107 -7.89 -5.93 -10.06
CA TRP A 107 -8.53 -6.95 -10.88
C TRP A 107 -10.05 -6.79 -11.00
N PHE A 108 -10.73 -6.46 -9.90
CA PHE A 108 -12.18 -6.44 -9.78
C PHE A 108 -12.79 -5.04 -9.49
N ASN A 109 -11.96 -4.03 -9.20
CA ASN A 109 -12.38 -2.72 -8.69
C ASN A 109 -13.23 -2.81 -7.40
N ARG A 110 -12.85 -3.72 -6.49
CA ARG A 110 -13.52 -3.96 -5.20
C ARG A 110 -12.48 -4.15 -4.09
N PRO A 111 -12.71 -3.65 -2.86
CA PRO A 111 -13.92 -2.93 -2.42
C PRO A 111 -13.90 -1.43 -2.77
N LYS A 112 -15.08 -0.87 -3.12
CA LYS A 112 -15.20 0.51 -3.65
C LYS A 112 -14.84 1.61 -2.65
N PHE A 113 -14.92 1.36 -1.34
CA PHE A 113 -14.61 2.37 -0.33
C PHE A 113 -13.10 2.70 -0.27
N LEU A 114 -12.22 1.79 -0.73
CA LEU A 114 -10.78 2.02 -0.82
C LEU A 114 -10.35 2.67 -2.15
N VAL A 115 -11.28 2.76 -3.10
CA VAL A 115 -11.04 3.33 -4.42
C VAL A 115 -11.35 4.82 -4.38
N PRO A 116 -10.46 5.68 -4.92
CA PRO A 116 -10.72 7.11 -5.07
C PRO A 116 -12.09 7.36 -5.73
N PRO A 117 -12.89 8.34 -5.23
CA PRO A 117 -14.28 8.54 -5.69
C PRO A 117 -14.43 8.61 -7.20
N GLN A 118 -13.49 9.24 -7.88
CA GLN A 118 -13.51 9.51 -9.33
C GLN A 118 -13.26 8.26 -10.19
N ARG A 119 -12.82 7.15 -9.60
CA ARG A 119 -12.48 5.89 -10.31
C ARG A 119 -13.35 4.69 -9.92
N ARG A 120 -14.38 4.91 -9.10
CA ARG A 120 -15.27 3.85 -8.60
C ARG A 120 -16.12 3.19 -9.68
N ASP A 121 -16.24 3.83 -10.83
CA ASP A 121 -17.04 3.36 -11.97
C ASP A 121 -16.17 2.78 -13.09
N GLU A 122 -14.84 2.87 -12.97
CA GLU A 122 -13.94 2.22 -13.92
C GLU A 122 -14.08 0.69 -13.85
N PRO A 123 -14.09 -0.02 -14.98
CA PRO A 123 -14.12 -1.47 -14.99
C PRO A 123 -12.79 -2.05 -14.48
N GLY A 124 -12.85 -3.07 -13.61
CA GLY A 124 -11.67 -3.88 -13.26
C GLY A 124 -11.09 -4.61 -14.48
N VAL A 125 -9.81 -4.98 -14.42
CA VAL A 125 -9.10 -5.67 -15.52
C VAL A 125 -9.86 -6.90 -16.02
N TRP A 126 -10.52 -7.66 -15.12
CA TRP A 126 -11.34 -8.81 -15.53
C TRP A 126 -12.47 -8.39 -16.47
N ARG A 127 -13.23 -7.36 -16.11
CA ARG A 127 -14.38 -6.89 -16.91
C ARG A 127 -13.92 -6.36 -18.26
N GLU A 128 -12.81 -5.62 -18.29
CA GLU A 128 -12.22 -5.12 -19.54
C GLU A 128 -11.82 -6.29 -20.46
N ARG A 129 -11.19 -7.34 -19.92
CA ARG A 129 -10.82 -8.53 -20.71
C ARG A 129 -12.02 -9.33 -21.21
N ARG A 130 -13.08 -9.44 -20.40
CA ARG A 130 -14.31 -10.13 -20.81
C ARG A 130 -15.05 -9.36 -21.90
N ALA A 131 -15.00 -8.03 -21.91
CA ALA A 131 -15.64 -7.21 -22.95
C ALA A 131 -14.90 -7.24 -24.30
N ARG A 132 -13.63 -7.66 -24.33
CA ARG A 132 -12.82 -7.80 -25.56
C ARG A 132 -12.87 -9.21 -26.16
N ARG A 133 -13.52 -10.17 -25.50
CA ARG A 133 -13.74 -11.54 -25.98
C ARG A 133 -15.15 -11.64 -26.53
#